data_AF-A0A3B4YWN0-F1
#
_entry.id   AF-A0A3B4YWN0-F1
#
_cell.length_a   1.000
_cell.length_b   1.000
_cell.length_c   1.000
_cell.angle_alpha   90.00
_cell.angle_beta   90.00
_cell.angle_gamma   90.00
#
_symmetry.space_group_name_H-M   'P 1'
#
loop_
_entity.id
_entity.type
_entity.pdbx_description
1 polymer ?
#
loop_
_entity_poly.entity_id
_entity_poly.type
_entity_poly.pdbx_seq_one_letter_code
_entity_poly.pdbx_strand_id
1 'polypeptide(L)'
;MSTAQAMGYDKTPDIILEVPIAVEGHIVHWIESKASFGDDHSHRTYLNEQFWSYWNRFGPGLVIYWYGFIGELDCQRDRGILLKDCFPADIVTLCHAAQQDQLPQEPQ
;
A
#
# COMPACT_ATOMS: atom_id res chain seq x y z
N MET A 1 -19.88 -9.31 15.59
CA MET A 1 -19.78 -7.93 16.13
C MET A 1 -18.42 -7.82 16.81
N SER A 2 -17.39 -7.41 16.06
CA SER A 2 -16.00 -7.42 16.54
C SER A 2 -15.70 -6.11 17.28
N THR A 3 -15.19 -6.21 18.49
CA THR A 3 -15.12 -5.19 19.55
C THR A 3 -14.09 -4.05 19.34
N ALA A 4 -13.61 -3.82 18.12
CA ALA A 4 -12.57 -2.83 17.83
C ALA A 4 -13.07 -1.36 17.80
N GLN A 5 -14.38 -1.12 17.93
CA GLN A 5 -14.96 0.23 17.84
C GLN A 5 -14.89 1.03 19.15
N ALA A 6 -14.46 0.44 20.28
CA ALA A 6 -14.60 1.04 21.60
C ALA A 6 -13.31 1.63 22.21
N MET A 7 -12.14 1.39 21.61
CA MET A 7 -10.87 1.94 22.09
C MET A 7 -10.16 2.51 20.88
N GLY A 8 -9.85 3.81 20.87
CA GLY A 8 -9.20 4.54 19.78
C GLY A 8 -7.77 4.09 19.47
N TYR A 9 -7.57 2.78 19.27
CA TYR A 9 -6.39 2.25 18.63
C TYR A 9 -6.38 2.74 17.20
N ASP A 10 -5.24 3.32 16.82
CA ASP A 10 -4.91 3.60 15.44
C ASP A 10 -5.10 2.33 14.62
N LYS A 11 -6.11 2.32 13.73
CA LYS A 11 -6.23 1.26 12.74
C LYS A 11 -4.97 1.28 11.88
N THR A 12 -4.32 0.14 11.73
CA THR A 12 -3.15 -0.04 10.87
C THR A 12 -3.53 -0.90 9.67
N PRO A 13 -2.86 -0.73 8.52
CA PRO A 13 -3.00 -1.69 7.43
C PRO A 13 -2.49 -3.08 7.87
N ASP A 14 -2.90 -4.13 7.16
CA ASP A 14 -2.45 -5.51 7.43
C ASP A 14 -0.92 -5.66 7.39
N ILE A 15 -0.25 -4.94 6.48
CA ILE A 15 1.20 -4.93 6.33
C ILE A 15 1.69 -3.49 6.11
N ILE A 16 2.71 -3.09 6.87
CA ILE A 16 3.55 -1.92 6.59
C ILE A 16 4.90 -2.43 6.10
N LEU A 17 5.39 -1.92 4.97
CA LEU A 17 6.64 -2.33 4.37
C LEU A 17 7.79 -1.48 4.91
N GLU A 18 8.82 -2.14 5.46
CA GLU A 18 10.04 -1.47 5.91
C GLU A 18 10.77 -0.81 4.73
N VAL A 19 10.78 -1.50 3.58
CA VAL A 19 11.29 -0.98 2.32
C VAL A 19 10.14 -0.94 1.32
N PRO A 20 9.78 0.24 0.78
CA PRO A 20 8.73 0.35 -0.22
C PRO A 20 9.05 -0.48 -1.46
N ILE A 21 7.99 -0.98 -2.10
CA ILE A 21 8.09 -1.71 -3.36
C ILE A 21 7.46 -0.91 -4.50
N ALA A 22 7.87 -1.19 -5.72
CA ALA A 22 7.17 -0.77 -6.92
C ALA A 22 6.35 -1.93 -7.48
N VAL A 23 5.09 -1.65 -7.83
CA VAL A 23 4.15 -2.57 -8.49
C VAL A 23 3.54 -1.81 -9.67
N GLU A 24 3.67 -2.31 -10.89
CA GLU A 24 3.19 -1.60 -12.10
C GLU A 24 3.66 -0.13 -12.16
N GLY A 25 4.88 0.17 -11.70
CA GLY A 25 5.44 1.52 -11.64
C GLY A 25 4.91 2.41 -10.51
N HIS A 26 4.01 1.91 -9.65
CA HIS A 26 3.46 2.63 -8.50
C HIS A 26 4.21 2.22 -7.22
N ILE A 27 4.59 3.22 -6.41
CA ILE A 27 5.21 2.96 -5.12
C ILE A 27 4.15 2.47 -4.13
N VAL A 28 4.49 1.48 -3.31
CA VAL A 28 3.63 0.87 -2.30
C VAL A 28 4.40 0.80 -0.98
N HIS A 29 3.85 1.44 0.05
CA HIS A 29 4.38 1.45 1.42
C HIS A 29 3.63 0.50 2.36
N TRP A 30 2.40 0.16 2.03
CA TRP A 30 1.55 -0.71 2.84
C TRP A 30 0.64 -1.56 1.96
N ILE A 31 0.19 -2.69 2.50
CA ILE A 31 -0.74 -3.62 1.85
C ILE A 31 -1.92 -3.86 2.78
N GLU A 32 -3.12 -3.80 2.22
CA GLU A 32 -4.36 -4.23 2.88
C GLU A 32 -4.98 -5.41 2.10
N SER A 33 -5.30 -6.49 2.80
CA SER A 33 -5.83 -7.73 2.23
C SER A 33 -7.32 -7.88 2.56
N LYS A 34 -8.17 -7.89 1.54
CA LYS A 34 -9.63 -8.03 1.68
C LYS A 34 -10.10 -9.38 1.11
N ALA A 35 -10.58 -10.25 1.98
CA ALA A 35 -11.24 -11.52 1.60
C ALA A 35 -12.70 -11.31 1.16
N SER A 36 -12.95 -10.32 0.30
CA SER A 36 -14.27 -9.92 -0.17
C SER A 36 -14.20 -9.39 -1.60
N PHE A 37 -15.34 -9.30 -2.28
CA PHE A 37 -15.45 -8.58 -3.56
C PHE A 37 -15.49 -7.07 -3.29
N GLY A 38 -14.76 -6.28 -4.08
CA GLY A 38 -14.78 -4.82 -4.01
C GLY A 38 -15.97 -4.25 -4.79
N ASP A 39 -17.09 -4.02 -4.11
CA ASP A 39 -18.24 -3.26 -4.64
C ASP A 39 -18.15 -1.77 -4.26
N ASP A 40 -18.94 -0.92 -4.91
CA ASP A 40 -18.95 0.54 -4.70
C ASP A 40 -19.19 0.93 -3.24
N HIS A 41 -20.14 0.27 -2.56
CA HIS A 41 -20.52 0.63 -1.21
C HIS A 41 -19.44 0.29 -0.19
N SER A 42 -18.92 -0.95 -0.24
CA SER A 42 -17.87 -1.40 0.66
C SER A 42 -16.56 -0.67 0.39
N HIS A 43 -16.17 -0.50 -0.88
CA HIS A 43 -14.96 0.23 -1.26
C HIS A 43 -14.99 1.68 -0.79
N ARG A 44 -16.10 2.40 -0.99
CA ARG A 44 -16.25 3.78 -0.51
C ARG A 44 -16.17 3.89 1.02
N THR A 45 -16.71 2.91 1.73
CA THR A 45 -16.60 2.85 3.19
C THR A 45 -15.14 2.67 3.60
N TYR A 46 -14.42 1.74 2.98
CA TYR A 46 -13.01 1.51 3.29
C TYR A 46 -12.11 2.70 2.92
N LEU A 47 -12.36 3.38 1.80
CA LEU A 47 -11.63 4.60 1.42
C LEU A 47 -11.67 5.63 2.56
N ASN A 48 -12.88 5.92 3.05
CA ASN A 48 -13.11 6.95 4.05
C ASN A 48 -12.64 6.55 5.46
N GLU A 49 -12.84 5.30 5.85
CA GLU A 49 -12.57 4.85 7.22
C GLU A 49 -11.17 4.26 7.44
N GLN A 50 -10.47 3.90 6.36
CA GLN A 50 -9.20 3.17 6.41
C GLN A 50 -8.17 3.76 5.44
N PHE A 51 -8.39 3.63 4.12
CA PHE A 51 -7.32 3.81 3.13
C PHE A 51 -6.73 5.22 3.11
N TRP A 52 -7.57 6.26 3.21
CA TRP A 52 -7.06 7.64 3.27
C TRP A 52 -6.29 7.93 4.57
N SER A 53 -6.67 7.30 5.68
CA SER A 53 -5.91 7.42 6.92
C SER A 53 -4.54 6.77 6.79
N TYR A 54 -4.46 5.59 6.16
CA TYR A 54 -3.20 4.90 5.90
C TYR A 54 -2.34 5.71 4.94
N TRP A 55 -2.93 6.24 3.87
CA TRP A 55 -2.24 7.08 2.89
C TRP A 55 -1.64 8.33 3.53
N ASN A 56 -2.40 9.04 4.36
CA ASN A 56 -1.92 10.25 5.04
C ASN A 56 -0.75 9.96 5.99
N ARG A 57 -0.65 8.74 6.54
CA ARG A 57 0.37 8.37 7.54
C ARG A 57 1.60 7.70 6.96
N PHE A 58 1.40 6.87 5.94
CA PHE A 58 2.40 5.94 5.43
C PHE A 58 2.69 6.13 3.94
N GLY A 59 1.95 7.00 3.24
CA GLY A 59 2.07 7.21 1.81
C GLY A 59 1.26 6.21 0.97
N PRO A 60 1.52 6.13 -0.34
CA PRO A 60 0.80 5.26 -1.27
C PRO A 60 0.77 3.79 -0.85
N GLY A 61 -0.30 3.08 -1.19
CA GLY A 61 -0.49 1.69 -0.80
C GLY A 61 -1.33 0.86 -1.75
N LEU A 62 -1.35 -0.44 -1.47
CA LEU A 62 -2.00 -1.47 -2.28
C LEU A 62 -3.13 -2.12 -1.49
N VAL A 63 -4.29 -2.26 -2.13
CA VAL A 63 -5.40 -3.05 -1.61
C VAL A 63 -5.61 -4.25 -2.52
N ILE A 64 -5.64 -5.45 -1.92
CA ILE A 64 -5.89 -6.70 -2.64
C ILE A 64 -7.30 -7.21 -2.31
N TYR A 65 -8.20 -7.18 -3.29
CA TYR A 65 -9.53 -7.79 -3.20
C TYR A 65 -9.51 -9.21 -3.78
N TRP A 66 -9.37 -10.22 -2.94
CA TRP A 66 -9.14 -11.61 -3.39
C TRP A 66 -10.27 -12.24 -4.21
N TYR A 67 -11.47 -11.67 -4.17
CA TYR A 67 -12.60 -12.12 -4.98
C TYR A 67 -12.88 -11.22 -6.20
N GLY A 68 -11.98 -10.28 -6.51
CA GLY A 68 -12.14 -9.29 -7.57
C GLY A 68 -12.82 -8.01 -7.09
N PHE A 69 -12.91 -7.03 -7.98
CA PHE A 69 -13.55 -5.73 -7.73
C PHE A 69 -14.13 -5.14 -9.02
N ILE A 70 -15.01 -4.15 -8.91
CA ILE A 70 -15.51 -3.38 -10.04
C ILE A 70 -14.38 -2.50 -10.59
N GLY A 71 -14.00 -2.67 -11.87
CA GLY A 71 -12.80 -2.04 -12.44
C GLY A 71 -12.76 -0.52 -12.31
N GLU A 72 -13.91 0.15 -12.35
CA GLU A 72 -14.07 1.60 -12.18
C GLU A 72 -13.65 2.11 -10.80
N LEU A 73 -13.54 1.23 -9.79
CA LEU A 73 -13.09 1.60 -8.45
C LEU A 73 -11.60 1.96 -8.40
N ASP A 74 -10.77 1.48 -9.34
CA ASP A 74 -9.34 1.80 -9.42
C ASP A 74 -9.07 3.24 -9.94
N CYS A 75 -10.09 4.10 -9.91
CA CYS A 75 -9.97 5.53 -10.25
C CYS A 75 -9.10 6.33 -9.27
N GLN A 76 -8.73 5.76 -8.12
CA GLN A 76 -7.84 6.39 -7.13
C GLN A 76 -6.36 5.98 -7.29
N ARG A 77 -6.03 5.18 -8.31
CA ARG A 77 -4.66 4.73 -8.62
C ARG A 77 -3.66 5.89 -8.65
N ASP A 78 -3.95 6.94 -9.41
CA ASP A 78 -3.08 8.12 -9.55
C ASP A 78 -2.95 8.94 -8.25
N ARG A 79 -3.87 8.72 -7.30
CA ARG A 79 -3.80 9.32 -5.96
C ARG A 79 -3.04 8.45 -4.96
N GLY A 80 -2.53 7.29 -5.39
CA GLY A 80 -1.69 6.40 -4.60
C GLY A 80 -2.44 5.29 -3.86
N ILE A 81 -3.68 4.98 -4.24
CA ILE A 81 -4.39 3.77 -3.80
C ILE A 81 -4.52 2.83 -4.99
N LEU A 82 -3.64 1.83 -5.05
CA LEU A 82 -3.65 0.82 -6.12
C LEU A 82 -4.55 -0.35 -5.73
N LEU A 83 -5.38 -0.84 -6.66
CA LEU A 83 -6.19 -2.04 -6.47
C LEU A 83 -5.66 -3.22 -7.29
N LYS A 84 -5.61 -4.40 -6.66
CA LYS A 84 -5.32 -5.68 -7.31
C LYS A 84 -6.33 -6.75 -6.85
N ASP A 85 -6.52 -7.77 -7.66
CA ASP A 85 -7.33 -8.96 -7.33
C ASP A 85 -6.47 -10.18 -6.95
N CYS A 86 -5.15 -10.03 -7.05
CA CYS A 86 -4.16 -11.04 -6.72
C CYS A 86 -2.87 -10.38 -6.22
N PHE A 87 -2.01 -11.18 -5.59
CA PHE A 87 -0.68 -10.69 -5.19
C PHE A 87 0.17 -10.37 -6.44
N PRO A 88 0.82 -9.20 -6.52
CA PRO A 88 1.57 -8.81 -7.70
C PRO A 88 2.76 -9.74 -7.96
N ALA A 89 2.95 -10.11 -9.22
CA ALA A 89 4.08 -10.94 -9.66
C ALA A 89 5.33 -10.11 -9.97
N ASP A 90 5.15 -8.81 -10.22
CA ASP A 90 6.14 -7.84 -10.68
C ASP A 90 6.53 -6.86 -9.56
N ILE A 91 7.09 -7.39 -8.47
CA ILE A 91 7.54 -6.59 -7.33
C ILE A 91 9.00 -6.20 -7.51
N VAL A 92 9.30 -4.89 -7.41
CA VAL A 92 10.67 -4.38 -7.36
C VAL A 92 10.90 -3.68 -6.02
N THR A 93 11.91 -4.11 -5.27
CA THR A 93 12.30 -3.46 -4.00
C THR A 93 13.07 -2.17 -4.28
N LEU A 94 12.68 -1.07 -3.62
CA LEU A 94 13.37 0.20 -3.72
C LEU A 94 14.49 0.27 -2.68
N CYS A 95 15.62 -0.35 -2.98
CA CYS A 95 16.81 -0.21 -2.15
C CYS A 95 17.43 1.17 -2.39
N HIS A 96 17.68 1.96 -1.34
CA HIS A 96 18.56 3.11 -1.47
C HIS A 96 19.98 2.56 -1.70
N ALA A 97 20.52 2.73 -2.92
CA ALA A 97 21.95 2.56 -3.10
C ALA A 97 22.62 3.68 -2.31
N ALA A 98 23.10 3.38 -1.10
CA ALA A 98 24.00 4.26 -0.40
C ALA A 98 25.15 4.55 -1.37
N GLN A 99 25.30 5.82 -1.78
CA GLN A 99 26.44 6.24 -2.57
C GLN A 99 27.70 5.77 -1.82
N GLN A 100 28.47 4.88 -2.44
CA GLN A 100 29.78 4.53 -1.92
C GLN A 100 30.61 5.81 -2.01
N ASP A 101 30.80 6.49 -0.88
CA ASP A 101 31.82 7.51 -0.74
C ASP A 101 33.15 6.87 -1.13
N GLN A 102 33.71 7.31 -2.26
CA GLN A 102 35.06 6.97 -2.67
C GLN A 102 36.01 7.45 -1.58
N LEU A 103 36.63 6.52 -0.87
CA LEU A 103 37.77 6.82 0.00
C LEU A 103 38.89 7.42 -0.87
N PRO A 104 39.49 8.58 -0.52
CA PRO A 104 40.58 9.14 -1.29
C PRO A 104 41.76 8.16 -1.32
N GLN A 105 42.32 7.89 -2.50
CA GLN A 105 43.56 7.13 -2.62
C GLN A 105 44.71 8.01 -2.11
N GLU A 106 45.49 7.50 -1.15
CA GLU A 106 46.74 8.13 -0.73
C GLU A 106 47.74 8.16 -1.89
N PRO A 107 48.42 9.29 -2.14
CA PRO A 107 49.52 9.31 -3.10
C PRO A 107 50.74 8.56 -2.55
N GLN A 108 51.40 7.78 -3.41
CA GLN A 108 52.75 7.25 -3.17
C GLN A 108 53.81 8.34 -3.26
#